data_AF-A0AAD7U9P4-F1
#
_entry.id   AF-A0AAD7U9P4-F1
#
_cell.length_a   1.000
_cell.length_b   1.000
_cell.length_c   1.000
_cell.angle_alpha   90.00
_cell.angle_beta   90.00
_cell.angle_gamma   90.00
#
_symmetry.space_group_name_H-M   'P 1'
#
loop_
_entity.id
_entity.type
_entity.pdbx_description
1 polymer ?
#
loop_
_entity_poly.entity_id
_entity_poly.type
_entity_poly.pdbx_seq_one_letter_code
_entity_poly.pdbx_strand_id
1 'polypeptide(L)'
;MMFLRKSSNVTQVLLRRCRVPARTAITFAPPPVDKPVGYWLLGCGGLVAGMVSVGGLTRLTRSGLSMTDWKLQGSLPPATKEDWEAEFERYKQFPEWEQRKSMSLDEFKTIYWWEYGHRMFGRVVGVAFCAPLVYFGMQGRLRGLEPRLAALLGLGATQGLVGWWMVRSGLDESARASPREIRVSPYRLATHLGLAFSTYSLLVWTSLDVLSPARPTAIPTALKPLAVASATLVFATALSGAFVAGNDAGRAFNTFPKMDGHWVPPDLLALSPVYRNFGENAATVQFDHRLLALASTCAVGALALAPKPASLPPAFTLASTAAGGLLLAQVSLGVATLLLYVPVPLAATHQLGSLALLTATLCAAHALKATPGAYKITASALALALPLSALTGLALDLPASLPGGEHFWLGGC
;
A
#
# COMPACT_ATOMS: atom_id res chain seq x y z
N MET A 1 -17.06 44.06 -68.80
CA MET A 1 -16.08 43.19 -69.46
C MET A 1 -15.08 42.75 -68.39
N MET A 2 -15.03 41.46 -68.04
CA MET A 2 -13.84 40.72 -67.50
C MET A 2 -13.15 41.29 -66.22
N PHE A 3 -13.15 40.66 -65.04
CA PHE A 3 -12.42 39.42 -64.70
C PHE A 3 -12.76 38.91 -63.26
N LEU A 4 -13.12 37.60 -63.16
CA LEU A 4 -12.81 36.55 -62.15
C LEU A 4 -12.78 36.93 -60.64
N ARG A 5 -13.58 36.40 -59.71
CA ARG A 5 -14.07 35.03 -59.38
C ARG A 5 -12.98 33.99 -59.04
N LYS A 6 -12.50 34.00 -57.78
CA LYS A 6 -12.06 32.85 -56.94
C LYS A 6 -11.48 33.42 -55.64
N SER A 7 -12.06 33.19 -54.46
CA SER A 7 -11.45 32.25 -53.50
C SER A 7 -12.30 32.04 -52.22
N SER A 8 -13.57 31.65 -52.34
CA SER A 8 -14.34 31.16 -51.17
C SER A 8 -14.33 29.64 -51.14
N ASN A 9 -13.25 28.99 -50.65
CA ASN A 9 -13.35 27.58 -50.25
C ASN A 9 -12.19 26.97 -49.43
N VAL A 10 -11.12 27.70 -49.08
CA VAL A 10 -10.00 27.07 -48.34
C VAL A 10 -10.25 27.04 -46.81
N THR A 11 -10.94 28.02 -46.26
CA THR A 11 -11.13 28.14 -44.80
C THR A 11 -12.25 27.24 -44.25
N GLN A 12 -13.26 26.90 -45.07
CA GLN A 12 -14.36 26.00 -44.65
C GLN A 12 -14.02 24.51 -44.75
N VAL A 13 -13.02 24.13 -45.56
CA VAL A 13 -12.60 22.73 -45.71
C VAL A 13 -11.69 22.28 -44.55
N LEU A 14 -10.90 23.19 -43.97
CA LEU A 14 -10.00 22.88 -42.86
C LEU A 14 -10.69 22.77 -41.49
N LEU A 15 -11.88 23.35 -41.31
CA LEU A 15 -12.62 23.27 -40.04
C LEU A 15 -13.48 22.00 -39.90
N ARG A 16 -13.54 21.13 -40.92
CA ARG A 16 -14.45 19.97 -40.94
C ARG A 16 -13.83 18.62 -40.60
N ARG A 17 -12.54 18.52 -40.24
CA ARG A 17 -11.88 17.21 -40.04
C ARG A 17 -10.98 16.98 -38.83
N CYS A 18 -10.99 17.86 -37.82
CA CYS A 18 -10.44 17.49 -36.50
C CYS A 18 -11.55 17.03 -35.55
N ARG A 19 -12.26 15.94 -35.91
CA ARG A 19 -12.88 15.11 -34.89
C ARG A 19 -11.75 14.31 -34.25
N VAL A 20 -11.18 14.84 -33.17
CA VAL A 20 -10.43 14.02 -32.23
C VAL A 20 -11.36 12.86 -31.89
N PRO A 21 -11.00 11.60 -32.17
CA PRO A 21 -11.83 10.48 -31.75
C PRO A 21 -11.99 10.64 -30.24
N ALA A 22 -13.23 10.83 -29.80
CA ALA A 22 -13.52 10.76 -28.38
C ALA A 22 -12.90 9.45 -27.92
N ARG A 23 -11.84 9.53 -27.09
CA ARG A 23 -11.29 8.35 -26.42
C ARG A 23 -12.51 7.67 -25.84
N THR A 24 -12.86 6.50 -26.36
CA THR A 24 -13.82 5.61 -25.74
C THR A 24 -13.14 5.18 -24.45
N ALA A 25 -13.21 6.05 -23.43
CA ALA A 25 -12.92 5.65 -22.09
C ALA A 25 -13.88 4.49 -21.85
N ILE A 26 -13.33 3.31 -21.60
CA ILE A 26 -14.12 2.19 -21.10
C ILE A 26 -14.63 2.67 -19.74
N THR A 27 -15.80 3.31 -19.75
CA THR A 27 -16.52 3.66 -18.54
C THR A 27 -17.15 2.35 -18.08
N PHE A 28 -16.43 1.62 -17.25
CA PHE A 28 -17.07 0.61 -16.41
C PHE A 28 -18.15 1.37 -15.63
N ALA A 29 -19.42 1.06 -15.93
CA ALA A 29 -20.51 1.55 -15.11
C ALA A 29 -20.18 1.19 -13.65
N PRO A 30 -20.33 2.14 -12.70
CA PRO A 30 -20.07 1.82 -11.31
C PRO A 30 -20.93 0.61 -10.92
N PRO A 31 -20.37 -0.36 -10.17
CA PRO A 31 -21.13 -1.53 -9.77
C PRO A 31 -22.39 -1.07 -9.03
N PRO A 32 -23.55 -1.71 -9.25
CA PRO A 32 -24.76 -1.39 -8.51
C PRO A 32 -24.49 -1.52 -7.00
N VAL A 33 -25.06 -0.61 -6.22
CA VAL A 33 -24.88 -0.60 -4.76
C VAL A 33 -25.54 -1.85 -4.17
N ASP A 34 -24.72 -2.80 -3.74
CA ASP A 34 -25.15 -4.02 -3.06
C ASP A 34 -24.46 -4.10 -1.70
N LYS A 35 -25.16 -3.63 -0.66
CA LYS A 35 -24.59 -3.54 0.70
C LYS A 35 -24.09 -4.88 1.24
N PRO A 36 -24.84 -6.01 1.13
CA PRO A 36 -24.31 -7.32 1.50
C PRO A 36 -22.98 -7.68 0.82
N VAL A 37 -22.83 -7.43 -0.48
CA VAL A 37 -21.56 -7.69 -1.19
C VAL A 37 -20.46 -6.79 -0.63
N GLY A 38 -20.73 -5.51 -0.41
CA GLY A 38 -19.77 -4.55 0.14
C GLY A 38 -19.31 -4.92 1.56
N TYR A 39 -20.21 -5.34 2.44
CA TYR A 39 -19.87 -5.77 3.80
C TYR A 39 -19.18 -7.14 3.83
N TRP A 40 -19.51 -8.06 2.93
CA TRP A 40 -18.77 -9.32 2.77
C TRP A 40 -17.30 -9.07 2.41
N LEU A 41 -17.05 -8.20 1.43
CA LEU A 41 -15.69 -7.82 1.04
C LEU A 41 -14.95 -7.11 2.19
N LEU A 42 -15.63 -6.24 2.94
CA LEU A 42 -15.06 -5.59 4.12
C LEU A 42 -14.72 -6.60 5.21
N GLY A 43 -15.61 -7.57 5.46
CA GLY A 43 -15.41 -8.66 6.39
C GLY A 43 -14.20 -9.52 6.00
N CYS A 44 -14.05 -9.85 4.72
CA CYS A 44 -12.85 -10.51 4.21
C CYS A 44 -11.60 -9.67 4.45
N GLY A 45 -11.67 -8.35 4.26
CA GLY A 45 -10.58 -7.43 4.60
C GLY A 45 -10.21 -7.51 6.08
N GLY A 46 -11.20 -7.54 6.98
CA GLY A 46 -11.00 -7.75 8.42
C GLY A 46 -10.34 -9.10 8.74
N LEU A 47 -10.75 -10.19 8.08
CA LEU A 47 -10.12 -11.50 8.22
C LEU A 47 -8.67 -11.49 7.74
N VAL A 48 -8.36 -10.82 6.62
CA VAL A 48 -6.98 -10.66 6.13
C VAL A 48 -6.14 -9.82 7.10
N ALA A 49 -6.71 -8.76 7.70
CA ALA A 49 -6.00 -7.99 8.73
C ALA A 49 -5.66 -8.85 9.95
N GLY A 50 -6.62 -9.66 10.44
CA GLY A 50 -6.36 -10.62 11.51
C GLY A 50 -5.32 -11.67 11.12
N MET A 51 -5.36 -12.16 9.88
CA MET A 51 -4.38 -13.09 9.33
C MET A 51 -2.96 -12.51 9.39
N VAL A 52 -2.80 -11.24 8.99
CA VAL A 52 -1.51 -10.53 9.09
C VAL A 52 -1.05 -10.47 10.55
N SER A 53 -1.94 -10.26 11.53
CA SER A 53 -1.57 -10.28 12.96
C SER A 53 -1.06 -11.64 13.41
N VAL A 54 -1.83 -12.70 13.11
CA VAL A 54 -1.49 -14.09 13.52
C VAL A 54 -0.20 -14.54 12.82
N GLY A 55 -0.04 -14.22 11.54
CA GLY A 55 1.20 -14.49 10.79
C GLY A 55 2.40 -13.71 11.32
N GLY A 56 2.19 -12.43 11.69
CA GLY A 56 3.21 -11.61 12.36
C GLY A 56 3.67 -12.22 13.68
N LEU A 57 2.74 -12.65 14.53
CA LEU A 57 3.04 -13.35 15.78
C LEU A 57 3.75 -14.68 15.53
N THR A 58 3.29 -15.48 14.56
CA THR A 58 3.94 -16.74 14.15
C THR A 58 5.39 -16.51 13.73
N ARG A 59 5.70 -15.40 13.05
CA ARG A 59 7.08 -15.04 12.70
C ARG A 59 7.87 -14.55 13.92
N LEU A 60 7.31 -13.65 14.72
CA LEU A 60 7.99 -13.03 15.86
C LEU A 60 8.30 -14.04 16.98
N THR A 61 7.47 -15.06 17.17
CA THR A 61 7.72 -16.19 18.07
C THR A 61 8.57 -17.28 17.42
N ARG A 62 8.96 -17.08 16.15
CA ARG A 62 9.73 -18.03 15.33
C ARG A 62 9.05 -19.40 15.26
N SER A 63 7.74 -19.41 15.09
CA SER A 63 6.89 -20.61 15.09
C SER A 63 6.63 -21.19 13.70
N GLY A 64 6.94 -20.45 12.62
CA GLY A 64 6.50 -20.78 11.26
C GLY A 64 7.14 -22.00 10.58
N LEU A 65 7.89 -22.82 11.31
CA LEU A 65 8.56 -24.05 10.84
C LEU A 65 8.37 -25.23 11.82
N SER A 66 7.46 -25.10 12.78
CA SER A 66 7.12 -26.10 13.80
C SER A 66 6.31 -27.29 13.25
N MET A 67 5.51 -27.09 12.19
CA MET A 67 4.68 -28.12 11.56
C MET A 67 5.34 -28.68 10.30
N THR A 68 5.85 -29.91 10.43
CA THR A 68 6.70 -30.55 9.42
C THR A 68 5.93 -31.40 8.40
N ASP A 69 4.68 -31.76 8.72
CA ASP A 69 3.74 -32.36 7.78
C ASP A 69 2.85 -31.28 7.14
N TRP A 70 2.67 -31.35 5.83
CA TRP A 70 1.78 -30.45 5.09
C TRP A 70 0.74 -31.26 4.34
N LYS A 71 -0.52 -31.03 4.69
CA LYS A 71 -1.69 -31.56 3.98
C LYS A 71 -2.56 -30.41 3.50
N LEU A 72 -3.04 -30.48 2.26
CA LEU A 72 -3.87 -29.44 1.66
C LEU A 72 -5.14 -29.21 2.49
N GLN A 73 -5.85 -30.28 2.84
CA GLN A 73 -7.06 -30.23 3.66
C GLN A 73 -6.81 -29.81 5.12
N GLY A 74 -5.55 -29.87 5.58
CA GLY A 74 -5.19 -29.75 6.98
C GLY A 74 -5.14 -31.10 7.68
N SER A 75 -4.65 -31.10 8.91
CA SER A 75 -4.66 -32.22 9.84
C SER A 75 -5.29 -31.75 11.15
N LEU A 76 -5.89 -32.65 11.91
CA LEU A 76 -6.23 -32.34 13.30
C LEU A 76 -4.93 -32.19 14.11
N PRO A 77 -4.89 -31.31 15.14
CA PRO A 77 -3.74 -31.22 16.01
C PRO A 77 -3.60 -32.52 16.83
N PRO A 78 -2.39 -32.85 17.32
CA PRO A 78 -2.18 -33.98 18.21
C PRO A 78 -3.15 -33.93 19.41
N ALA A 79 -3.83 -35.04 19.67
CA ALA A 79 -4.91 -35.10 20.65
C ALA A 79 -4.47 -35.80 21.94
N THR A 80 -3.59 -36.79 21.83
CA THR A 80 -3.06 -37.56 22.98
C THR A 80 -1.64 -37.12 23.33
N LYS A 81 -1.17 -37.53 24.52
CA LYS A 81 0.20 -37.24 24.94
C LYS A 81 1.21 -37.92 24.01
N GLU A 82 0.91 -39.14 23.60
CA GLU A 82 1.71 -39.95 22.70
C GLU A 82 1.83 -39.30 21.32
N ASP A 83 0.74 -38.73 20.78
CA ASP A 83 0.78 -38.00 19.51
C ASP A 83 1.68 -36.75 19.60
N TRP A 84 1.61 -36.03 20.72
CA TRP A 84 2.45 -34.85 20.96
C TRP A 84 3.93 -35.20 21.06
N GLU A 85 4.26 -36.30 21.74
CA GLU A 85 5.63 -36.79 21.84
C GLU A 85 6.14 -37.23 20.45
N ALA A 86 5.32 -37.94 19.67
CA ALA A 86 5.69 -38.35 18.31
C ALA A 86 5.94 -37.17 17.37
N GLU A 87 5.07 -36.15 17.38
CA GLU A 87 5.27 -34.95 16.55
C GLU A 87 6.49 -34.14 17.01
N PHE A 88 6.76 -34.09 18.32
CA PHE A 88 7.95 -33.44 18.85
C PHE A 88 9.24 -34.18 18.46
N GLU A 89 9.25 -35.51 18.52
CA GLU A 89 10.37 -36.32 18.02
C GLU A 89 10.59 -36.11 16.52
N ARG A 90 9.52 -35.97 15.75
CA ARG A 90 9.62 -35.62 14.32
C ARG A 90 10.22 -34.23 14.14
N TYR A 91 9.77 -33.22 14.88
CA TYR A 91 10.32 -31.87 14.84
C TYR A 91 11.83 -31.83 15.14
N LYS A 92 12.32 -32.63 16.08
CA LYS A 92 13.76 -32.75 16.41
C LYS A 92 14.63 -33.22 15.24
N GLN A 93 14.04 -33.84 14.22
CA GLN A 93 14.77 -34.28 13.03
C GLN A 93 15.06 -33.12 12.04
N PHE A 94 14.37 -31.99 12.18
CA PHE A 94 14.50 -30.87 11.25
C PHE A 94 15.60 -29.89 11.66
N PRO A 95 16.16 -29.13 10.70
CA PRO A 95 17.30 -28.25 10.98
C PRO A 95 17.03 -27.21 12.08
N GLU A 96 15.79 -26.72 12.22
CA GLU A 96 15.43 -25.69 13.21
C GLU A 96 15.72 -26.12 14.66
N TRP A 97 15.66 -27.43 14.96
CA TRP A 97 16.00 -27.96 16.27
C TRP A 97 17.41 -27.57 16.74
N GLU A 98 18.37 -27.45 15.81
CA GLU A 98 19.74 -27.09 16.13
C GLU A 98 19.87 -25.71 16.80
N GLN A 99 18.95 -24.78 16.52
CA GLN A 99 18.91 -23.44 17.12
C GLN A 99 18.09 -23.36 18.40
N ARG A 100 17.36 -24.43 18.74
CA ARG A 100 16.40 -24.50 19.83
C ARG A 100 16.64 -25.73 20.72
N LYS A 101 17.86 -26.27 20.69
CA LYS A 101 18.29 -27.34 21.58
C LYS A 101 17.94 -26.95 23.01
N SER A 102 17.36 -27.87 23.78
CA SER A 102 16.80 -27.71 25.13
C SER A 102 15.33 -27.29 25.24
N MET A 103 14.62 -27.05 24.13
CA MET A 103 13.17 -26.80 24.18
C MET A 103 12.42 -27.99 24.80
N SER A 104 11.50 -27.69 25.71
CA SER A 104 10.56 -28.64 26.32
C SER A 104 9.36 -28.93 25.41
N LEU A 105 8.62 -29.99 25.72
CA LEU A 105 7.39 -30.32 24.97
C LEU A 105 6.34 -29.20 25.05
N ASP A 106 6.23 -28.49 26.17
CA ASP A 106 5.24 -27.42 26.33
C ASP A 106 5.61 -26.14 25.56
N GLU A 107 6.91 -25.85 25.46
CA GLU A 107 7.40 -24.79 24.56
C GLU A 107 7.18 -25.18 23.09
N PHE A 108 7.37 -26.45 22.72
CA PHE A 108 7.05 -26.95 21.39
C PHE A 108 5.57 -26.79 21.06
N LYS A 109 4.65 -27.16 21.98
CA LYS A 109 3.22 -26.95 21.81
C LYS A 109 2.88 -25.48 21.55
N THR A 110 3.56 -24.56 22.23
CA THR A 110 3.33 -23.13 22.06
C THR A 110 3.64 -22.68 20.64
N ILE A 111 4.78 -23.08 20.06
CA ILE A 111 5.11 -22.73 18.67
C ILE A 111 4.20 -23.46 17.67
N TYR A 112 3.87 -24.73 17.94
CA TYR A 112 2.94 -25.51 17.11
C TYR A 112 1.58 -24.83 17.00
N TRP A 113 1.02 -24.34 18.11
CA TRP A 113 -0.30 -23.70 18.11
C TRP A 113 -0.35 -22.40 17.31
N TRP A 114 0.72 -21.61 17.32
CA TRP A 114 0.80 -20.41 16.47
C TRP A 114 0.75 -20.77 14.99
N GLU A 115 1.57 -21.75 14.58
CA GLU A 115 1.60 -22.15 13.18
C GLU A 115 0.30 -22.85 12.74
N TYR A 116 -0.22 -23.75 13.57
CA TYR A 116 -1.49 -24.43 13.32
C TYR A 116 -2.63 -23.41 13.19
N GLY A 117 -2.74 -22.49 14.13
CA GLY A 117 -3.73 -21.42 14.13
C GLY A 117 -3.63 -20.55 12.88
N HIS A 118 -2.42 -20.14 12.51
CA HIS A 118 -2.16 -19.38 11.28
C HIS A 118 -2.62 -20.15 10.02
N ARG A 119 -2.26 -21.43 9.90
CA ARG A 119 -2.63 -22.29 8.77
C ARG A 119 -4.14 -22.54 8.68
N MET A 120 -4.80 -22.82 9.80
CA MET A 120 -6.26 -23.03 9.83
C MET A 120 -7.01 -21.75 9.54
N PHE A 121 -6.53 -20.61 10.06
CA PHE A 121 -7.15 -19.33 9.79
C PHE A 121 -7.10 -18.98 8.28
N GLY A 122 -6.04 -19.39 7.57
CA GLY A 122 -5.95 -19.19 6.12
C GLY A 122 -7.01 -19.94 5.33
N ARG A 123 -7.37 -21.13 5.81
CA ARG A 123 -8.47 -21.91 5.23
C ARG A 123 -9.81 -21.24 5.49
N VAL A 124 -10.03 -20.73 6.70
CA VAL A 124 -11.23 -19.97 7.05
C VAL A 124 -11.37 -18.73 6.16
N VAL A 125 -10.29 -17.97 5.94
CA VAL A 125 -10.28 -16.83 5.00
C VAL A 125 -10.67 -17.28 3.59
N GLY A 126 -10.09 -18.39 3.11
CA GLY A 126 -10.41 -18.96 1.80
C GLY A 126 -11.89 -19.32 1.66
N VAL A 127 -12.48 -20.00 2.64
CA VAL A 127 -13.91 -20.35 2.64
C VAL A 127 -14.79 -19.11 2.75
N ALA A 128 -14.45 -18.16 3.63
CA ALA A 128 -15.19 -16.92 3.82
C ALA A 128 -15.21 -16.03 2.58
N PHE A 129 -14.20 -16.14 1.71
CA PHE A 129 -14.21 -15.50 0.40
C PHE A 129 -14.94 -16.34 -0.65
N CYS A 130 -14.57 -17.61 -0.83
CA CYS A 130 -15.09 -18.43 -1.93
C CYS A 130 -16.59 -18.76 -1.80
N ALA A 131 -17.10 -19.03 -0.61
CA ALA A 131 -18.51 -19.43 -0.45
C ALA A 131 -19.47 -18.28 -0.82
N PRO A 132 -19.31 -17.04 -0.32
CA PRO A 132 -20.15 -15.93 -0.76
C PRO A 132 -19.87 -15.51 -2.21
N LEU A 133 -18.65 -15.66 -2.73
CA LEU A 133 -18.34 -15.45 -4.14
C LEU A 133 -19.22 -16.32 -5.04
N VAL A 134 -19.31 -17.62 -4.75
CA VAL A 134 -20.18 -18.55 -5.49
C VAL A 134 -21.64 -18.18 -5.31
N TYR A 135 -22.09 -17.96 -4.07
CA TYR A 135 -23.48 -17.62 -3.76
C TYR A 135 -23.96 -16.35 -4.48
N PHE A 136 -23.24 -15.23 -4.35
CA PHE A 136 -23.60 -13.99 -5.02
C PHE A 136 -23.41 -14.07 -6.55
N GLY A 137 -22.47 -14.89 -7.01
CA GLY A 137 -22.26 -15.17 -8.42
C GLY A 137 -23.46 -15.89 -9.05
N MET A 138 -23.99 -16.92 -8.39
CA MET A 138 -25.20 -17.63 -8.82
C MET A 138 -26.42 -16.71 -8.83
N GLN A 139 -26.45 -15.69 -7.97
CA GLN A 139 -27.51 -14.66 -7.95
C GLN A 139 -27.32 -13.55 -8.99
N GLY A 140 -26.22 -13.54 -9.75
CA GLY A 140 -25.92 -12.48 -10.72
C GLY A 140 -25.63 -11.11 -10.10
N ARG A 141 -25.31 -11.06 -8.79
CA ARG A 141 -25.12 -9.82 -8.02
C ARG A 141 -23.72 -9.21 -8.13
N LEU A 142 -22.83 -9.89 -8.85
CA LEU A 142 -21.41 -9.52 -8.96
C LEU A 142 -21.06 -8.78 -10.26
N ARG A 143 -22.09 -8.35 -11.02
CA ARG A 143 -21.91 -7.67 -12.31
C ARG A 143 -21.05 -6.41 -12.18
N GLY A 144 -19.96 -6.35 -12.95
CA GLY A 144 -18.99 -5.26 -12.95
C GLY A 144 -17.84 -5.41 -11.94
N LEU A 145 -17.89 -6.43 -11.07
CA LEU A 145 -16.84 -6.74 -10.09
C LEU A 145 -15.99 -7.95 -10.48
N GLU A 146 -16.40 -8.72 -11.48
CA GLU A 146 -15.78 -9.99 -11.88
C GLU A 146 -14.26 -9.93 -12.05
N PRO A 147 -13.67 -8.96 -12.79
CA PRO A 147 -12.20 -8.93 -12.93
C PRO A 147 -11.49 -8.65 -11.59
N ARG A 148 -12.10 -7.86 -10.70
CA ARG A 148 -11.53 -7.58 -9.37
C ARG A 148 -11.63 -8.78 -8.46
N LEU A 149 -12.76 -9.48 -8.49
CA LEU A 149 -12.97 -10.70 -7.70
C LEU A 149 -12.08 -11.85 -8.18
N ALA A 150 -11.87 -11.96 -9.50
CA ALA A 150 -10.91 -12.90 -10.08
C ALA A 150 -9.47 -12.56 -9.65
N ALA A 151 -9.09 -11.29 -9.66
CA ALA A 151 -7.79 -10.86 -9.16
C ALA A 151 -7.62 -11.16 -7.66
N LEU A 152 -8.62 -10.89 -6.83
CA LEU A 152 -8.62 -11.22 -5.40
C LEU A 152 -8.53 -12.73 -5.15
N LEU A 153 -9.25 -13.55 -5.92
CA LEU A 153 -9.15 -15.00 -5.87
C LEU A 153 -7.73 -15.48 -6.23
N GLY A 154 -7.16 -14.93 -7.31
CA GLY A 154 -5.79 -15.23 -7.74
C GLY A 154 -4.73 -14.82 -6.71
N LEU A 155 -4.88 -13.65 -6.09
CA LEU A 155 -4.01 -13.20 -5.01
C LEU A 155 -4.11 -14.10 -3.78
N GLY A 156 -5.33 -14.50 -3.39
CA GLY A 156 -5.57 -15.43 -2.29
C GLY A 156 -4.98 -16.83 -2.53
N ALA A 157 -5.12 -17.35 -3.75
CA ALA A 157 -4.49 -18.62 -4.13
C ALA A 157 -2.95 -18.51 -4.11
N THR A 158 -2.41 -17.40 -4.65
CA THR A 158 -0.97 -17.12 -4.65
C THR A 158 -0.43 -16.95 -3.23
N GLN A 159 -1.21 -16.37 -2.31
CA GLN A 159 -0.87 -16.29 -0.88
C GLN A 159 -0.63 -17.67 -0.27
N GLY A 160 -1.52 -18.63 -0.53
CA GLY A 160 -1.33 -20.02 -0.10
C GLY A 160 -0.08 -20.68 -0.70
N LEU A 161 0.17 -20.46 -2.00
CA LEU A 161 1.36 -20.97 -2.68
C LEU A 161 2.66 -20.40 -2.11
N VAL A 162 2.71 -19.09 -1.89
CA VAL A 162 3.88 -18.42 -1.29
C VAL A 162 4.07 -18.86 0.16
N GLY A 163 3.00 -19.00 0.94
CA GLY A 163 3.08 -19.52 2.30
C GLY A 163 3.63 -20.95 2.36
N TRP A 164 3.17 -21.83 1.48
CA TRP A 164 3.74 -23.17 1.33
C TRP A 164 5.21 -23.12 0.92
N TRP A 165 5.57 -22.26 -0.03
CA TRP A 165 6.96 -22.08 -0.46
C TRP A 165 7.85 -21.62 0.70
N MET A 166 7.40 -20.67 1.53
CA MET A 166 8.12 -20.21 2.72
C MET A 166 8.43 -21.35 3.70
N VAL A 167 7.46 -22.21 4.00
CA VAL A 167 7.63 -23.33 4.92
C VAL A 167 8.56 -24.38 4.32
N ARG A 168 8.24 -24.90 3.13
CA ARG A 168 8.99 -25.99 2.49
C ARG A 168 10.48 -25.66 2.42
N SER A 169 10.77 -24.46 1.93
CA SER A 169 12.14 -24.01 1.74
C SER A 169 12.90 -23.69 3.04
N GLY A 170 12.22 -23.60 4.17
CA GLY A 170 12.84 -23.54 5.50
C GLY A 170 13.14 -24.92 6.09
N LEU A 171 12.52 -25.98 5.56
CA LEU A 171 12.72 -27.36 5.99
C LEU A 171 13.74 -28.14 5.13
N ASP A 172 14.10 -27.62 3.96
CA ASP A 172 15.03 -28.29 3.02
C ASP A 172 16.45 -28.44 3.60
N GLU A 173 17.13 -29.55 3.28
CA GLU A 173 18.47 -29.89 3.82
C GLU A 173 19.57 -28.90 3.41
N SER A 174 19.41 -28.17 2.29
CA SER A 174 20.35 -27.11 1.90
C SER A 174 20.40 -25.97 2.94
N ALA A 175 19.36 -25.83 3.77
CA ALA A 175 19.37 -24.93 4.92
C ALA A 175 20.36 -25.38 6.03
N ARG A 176 20.70 -26.68 6.11
CA ARG A 176 21.76 -27.18 7.03
C ARG A 176 23.16 -26.77 6.57
N ALA A 177 23.36 -26.59 5.27
CA ALA A 177 24.68 -26.31 4.68
C ALA A 177 25.10 -24.83 4.77
N SER A 178 24.20 -23.93 5.15
CA SER A 178 24.51 -22.51 5.39
C SER A 178 24.65 -22.25 6.90
N PRO A 179 25.82 -21.81 7.40
CA PRO A 179 26.03 -21.47 8.82
C PRO A 179 25.18 -20.30 9.34
N ARG A 180 24.39 -19.65 8.47
CA ARG A 180 23.48 -18.57 8.83
C ARG A 180 22.10 -19.16 9.11
N GLU A 181 21.66 -18.99 10.36
CA GLU A 181 20.29 -19.15 10.88
C GLU A 181 19.28 -19.70 9.84
N ILE A 182 18.91 -20.98 9.95
CA ILE A 182 17.77 -21.61 9.27
C ILE A 182 16.52 -20.78 9.56
N ARG A 183 16.15 -19.93 8.60
CA ARG A 183 15.01 -19.02 8.68
C ARG A 183 14.45 -18.78 7.29
N VAL A 184 13.19 -18.37 7.26
CA VAL A 184 12.56 -17.96 6.01
C VAL A 184 13.28 -16.73 5.44
N SER A 185 13.68 -16.80 4.17
CA SER A 185 14.36 -15.71 3.48
C SER A 185 13.57 -14.38 3.56
N PRO A 186 14.25 -13.23 3.77
CA PRO A 186 13.61 -11.91 3.82
C PRO A 186 12.75 -11.63 2.57
N TYR A 187 13.21 -12.08 1.39
CA TYR A 187 12.49 -11.92 0.14
C TYR A 187 11.15 -12.66 0.13
N ARG A 188 11.11 -13.87 0.68
CA ARG A 188 9.86 -14.66 0.77
C ARG A 188 8.89 -14.03 1.76
N LEU A 189 9.40 -13.59 2.91
CA LEU A 189 8.61 -12.87 3.91
C LEU A 189 8.02 -11.58 3.35
N ALA A 190 8.83 -10.77 2.68
CA ALA A 190 8.38 -9.53 2.02
C ALA A 190 7.36 -9.81 0.92
N THR A 191 7.58 -10.83 0.09
CA THR A 191 6.61 -11.24 -0.95
C THR A 191 5.28 -11.64 -0.34
N HIS A 192 5.29 -12.45 0.71
CA HIS A 192 4.08 -12.91 1.38
C HIS A 192 3.33 -11.76 2.06
N LEU A 193 4.03 -10.90 2.83
CA LEU A 193 3.42 -9.75 3.47
C LEU A 193 2.89 -8.73 2.45
N GLY A 194 3.66 -8.46 1.39
CA GLY A 194 3.27 -7.56 0.31
C GLY A 194 1.98 -8.00 -0.38
N LEU A 195 1.88 -9.28 -0.74
CA LEU A 195 0.66 -9.86 -1.30
C LEU A 195 -0.53 -9.80 -0.33
N ALA A 196 -0.31 -10.02 0.97
CA ALA A 196 -1.36 -9.88 1.99
C ALA A 196 -1.86 -8.42 2.09
N PHE A 197 -0.95 -7.44 2.13
CA PHE A 197 -1.29 -6.02 2.15
C PHE A 197 -1.96 -5.57 0.84
N SER A 198 -1.56 -6.11 -0.31
CA SER A 198 -2.21 -5.82 -1.59
C SER A 198 -3.63 -6.39 -1.63
N THR A 199 -3.81 -7.63 -1.17
CA THR A 199 -5.13 -8.27 -1.05
C THR A 199 -6.03 -7.47 -0.11
N TYR A 200 -5.51 -7.08 1.06
CA TYR A 200 -6.20 -6.22 2.02
C TYR A 200 -6.63 -4.90 1.38
N SER A 201 -5.71 -4.19 0.74
CA SER A 201 -5.97 -2.89 0.11
C SER A 201 -7.02 -2.99 -0.98
N LEU A 202 -6.98 -4.04 -1.81
CA LEU A 202 -7.97 -4.27 -2.85
C LEU A 202 -9.35 -4.65 -2.29
N LEU A 203 -9.41 -5.44 -1.21
CA LEU A 203 -10.67 -5.76 -0.53
C LEU A 203 -11.33 -4.51 0.04
N VAL A 204 -10.57 -3.69 0.79
CA VAL A 204 -11.04 -2.42 1.36
C VAL A 204 -11.49 -1.49 0.24
N TRP A 205 -10.66 -1.28 -0.78
CA TRP A 205 -10.99 -0.39 -1.89
C TRP A 205 -12.23 -0.84 -2.67
N THR A 206 -12.35 -2.14 -2.95
CA THR A 206 -13.50 -2.69 -3.68
C THR A 206 -14.77 -2.63 -2.83
N SER A 207 -14.67 -2.89 -1.53
CA SER A 207 -15.77 -2.72 -0.58
C SER A 207 -16.26 -1.26 -0.56
N LEU A 208 -15.34 -0.29 -0.46
CA LEU A 208 -15.69 1.13 -0.48
C LEU A 208 -16.28 1.58 -1.82
N ASP A 209 -15.83 1.02 -2.95
CA ASP A 209 -16.44 1.27 -4.26
C ASP A 209 -17.92 0.83 -4.33
N VAL A 210 -18.30 -0.21 -3.59
CA VAL A 210 -19.69 -0.70 -3.50
C VAL A 210 -20.51 0.07 -2.45
N LEU A 211 -19.93 0.31 -1.27
CA LEU A 211 -20.62 0.91 -0.13
C LEU A 211 -20.70 2.44 -0.18
N SER A 212 -19.72 3.08 -0.79
CA SER A 212 -19.55 4.53 -0.83
C SER A 212 -19.24 5.00 -2.26
N PRO A 213 -20.20 4.90 -3.19
CA PRO A 213 -19.98 5.32 -4.57
C PRO A 213 -19.56 6.79 -4.64
N ALA A 214 -18.66 7.07 -5.57
CA ALA A 214 -18.08 8.39 -5.80
C ALA A 214 -19.17 9.45 -6.04
N ARG A 215 -18.96 10.64 -5.46
CA ARG A 215 -19.83 11.80 -5.63
C ARG A 215 -19.13 12.87 -6.47
N PRO A 216 -19.83 13.63 -7.32
CA PRO A 216 -19.27 14.81 -7.95
C PRO A 216 -18.86 15.81 -6.87
N THR A 217 -17.58 16.15 -6.81
CA THR A 217 -17.04 17.11 -5.84
C THR A 217 -15.85 17.82 -6.45
N ALA A 218 -15.77 19.14 -6.26
CA ALA A 218 -14.59 19.91 -6.63
C ALA A 218 -13.48 19.62 -5.63
N ILE A 219 -12.38 19.02 -6.10
CA ILE A 219 -11.25 18.60 -5.27
C ILE A 219 -10.05 19.49 -5.62
N PRO A 220 -9.35 20.08 -4.64
CA PRO A 220 -8.10 20.78 -4.89
C PRO A 220 -7.10 19.88 -5.63
N THR A 221 -6.43 20.42 -6.66
CA THR A 221 -5.61 19.65 -7.61
C THR A 221 -4.51 18.81 -6.95
N ALA A 222 -3.89 19.32 -5.89
CA ALA A 222 -2.80 18.64 -5.19
C ALA A 222 -3.27 17.58 -4.16
N LEU A 223 -4.53 17.62 -3.72
CA LEU A 223 -4.98 16.84 -2.56
C LEU A 223 -5.13 15.34 -2.86
N LYS A 224 -5.65 15.00 -4.05
CA LYS A 224 -5.79 13.61 -4.47
C LYS A 224 -4.44 12.93 -4.72
N PRO A 225 -3.48 13.53 -5.47
CA PRO A 225 -2.13 13.00 -5.58
C PRO A 225 -1.46 12.81 -4.20
N LEU A 226 -1.62 13.76 -3.29
CA LEU A 226 -1.07 13.66 -1.94
C LEU A 226 -1.67 12.46 -1.18
N ALA A 227 -2.99 12.28 -1.20
CA ALA A 227 -3.63 11.14 -0.53
C ALA A 227 -3.18 9.78 -1.10
N VAL A 228 -3.03 9.69 -2.42
CA VAL A 228 -2.53 8.48 -3.09
C VAL A 228 -1.05 8.24 -2.76
N ALA A 229 -0.23 9.29 -2.75
CA ALA A 229 1.17 9.23 -2.35
C ALA A 229 1.32 8.77 -0.89
N SER A 230 0.50 9.29 0.03
CA SER A 230 0.46 8.85 1.43
C SER A 230 0.16 7.36 1.56
N ALA A 231 -0.90 6.87 0.90
CA ALA A 231 -1.23 5.44 0.94
C ALA A 231 -0.12 4.56 0.34
N THR A 232 0.49 5.01 -0.76
CA THR A 232 1.58 4.29 -1.44
C THR A 232 2.84 4.24 -0.59
N LEU A 233 3.23 5.35 0.03
CA LEU A 233 4.40 5.43 0.92
C LEU A 233 4.20 4.59 2.18
N VAL A 234 3.01 4.61 2.78
CA VAL A 234 2.70 3.75 3.93
C VAL A 234 2.78 2.27 3.55
N PHE A 235 2.23 1.88 2.39
CA PHE A 235 2.36 0.52 1.87
C PHE A 235 3.83 0.13 1.65
N ALA A 236 4.62 0.99 1.01
CA ALA A 236 6.04 0.75 0.76
C ALA A 236 6.85 0.65 2.07
N THR A 237 6.52 1.46 3.07
CA THR A 237 7.14 1.42 4.41
C THR A 237 6.80 0.13 5.15
N ALA A 238 5.54 -0.33 5.07
CA ALA A 238 5.16 -1.61 5.65
C ALA A 238 5.90 -2.78 4.97
N LEU A 239 6.06 -2.72 3.65
CA LEU A 239 6.82 -3.72 2.89
C LEU A 239 8.31 -3.72 3.25
N SER A 240 8.94 -2.54 3.41
CA SER A 240 10.33 -2.46 3.86
C SER A 240 10.51 -3.00 5.29
N GLY A 241 9.48 -2.87 6.14
CA GLY A 241 9.44 -3.49 7.47
C GLY A 241 9.55 -5.03 7.44
N ALA A 242 9.06 -5.68 6.37
CA ALA A 242 9.24 -7.13 6.19
C ALA A 242 10.71 -7.52 6.00
N PHE A 243 11.50 -6.68 5.31
CA PHE A 243 12.95 -6.89 5.18
C PHE A 243 13.67 -6.66 6.52
N VAL A 244 13.24 -5.66 7.31
CA VAL A 244 13.77 -5.46 8.66
C VAL A 244 13.52 -6.69 9.54
N ALA A 245 12.29 -7.22 9.55
CA ALA A 245 11.93 -8.40 10.32
C ALA A 245 12.56 -9.70 9.77
N GLY A 246 12.73 -9.80 8.45
CA GLY A 246 13.35 -10.96 7.79
C GLY A 246 14.85 -11.06 8.06
N ASN A 247 15.53 -9.92 8.22
CA ASN A 247 16.96 -9.86 8.54
C ASN A 247 17.26 -9.78 10.04
N ASP A 248 16.24 -9.71 10.89
CA ASP A 248 16.36 -9.38 12.33
C ASP A 248 17.06 -8.02 12.57
N ALA A 249 17.02 -7.12 11.57
CA ALA A 249 17.69 -5.82 11.59
C ALA A 249 17.10 -4.84 12.62
N GLY A 250 15.92 -5.15 13.20
CA GLY A 250 15.37 -4.41 14.33
C GLY A 250 16.22 -4.49 15.60
N ARG A 251 17.18 -5.42 15.69
CA ARG A 251 18.12 -5.57 16.81
C ARG A 251 19.55 -5.10 16.48
N ALA A 252 19.76 -4.53 15.29
CA ALA A 252 21.10 -4.17 14.82
C ALA A 252 21.53 -2.76 15.25
N PHE A 253 20.67 -1.76 15.08
CA PHE A 253 20.95 -0.36 15.45
C PHE A 253 19.83 0.18 16.34
N ASN A 254 19.97 0.07 17.65
CA ASN A 254 18.91 0.36 18.62
C ASN A 254 18.98 1.79 19.20
N THR A 255 19.61 2.73 18.48
CA THR A 255 19.60 4.16 18.78
C THR A 255 18.66 4.93 17.82
N PHE A 256 18.17 6.09 18.26
CA PHE A 256 17.35 7.00 17.46
C PHE A 256 17.63 8.47 17.85
N PRO A 257 17.67 9.44 16.92
CA PRO A 257 17.40 9.33 15.48
C PRO A 257 18.56 8.74 14.67
N LYS A 258 19.79 8.87 15.16
CA LYS A 258 21.00 8.31 14.54
C LYS A 258 21.06 6.78 14.68
N MET A 259 21.78 6.12 13.79
CA MET A 259 22.11 4.69 13.83
C MET A 259 23.55 4.53 14.35
N ASP A 260 23.69 4.14 15.61
CA ASP A 260 24.97 4.00 16.34
C ASP A 260 25.90 5.22 16.19
N GLY A 261 25.32 6.41 16.34
CA GLY A 261 26.06 7.68 16.23
C GLY A 261 26.19 8.24 14.80
N HIS A 262 25.76 7.49 13.78
CA HIS A 262 25.81 7.90 12.36
C HIS A 262 24.43 8.26 11.80
N TRP A 263 24.37 9.27 10.93
CA TRP A 263 23.15 9.55 10.15
C TRP A 263 23.00 8.60 8.98
N VAL A 264 24.12 8.24 8.36
CA VAL A 264 24.24 7.26 7.28
C VAL A 264 25.29 6.25 7.76
N PRO A 265 24.91 4.98 8.03
CA PRO A 265 25.86 3.96 8.45
C PRO A 265 26.98 3.77 7.41
N PRO A 266 28.24 3.54 7.81
CA PRO A 266 29.33 3.32 6.85
C PRO A 266 29.17 2.01 6.06
N ASP A 267 28.48 1.02 6.63
CA ASP A 267 28.42 -0.35 6.10
C ASP A 267 27.25 -0.59 5.12
N LEU A 268 26.60 0.46 4.60
CA LEU A 268 25.41 0.32 3.75
C LEU A 268 25.65 -0.52 2.48
N LEU A 269 26.86 -0.55 1.93
CA LEU A 269 27.18 -1.28 0.70
C LEU A 269 28.21 -2.40 0.92
N ALA A 270 28.32 -2.91 2.15
CA ALA A 270 29.34 -3.89 2.54
C ALA A 270 29.21 -5.26 1.85
N LEU A 271 28.01 -5.66 1.40
CA LEU A 271 27.79 -6.93 0.72
C LEU A 271 28.10 -6.83 -0.78
N SER A 272 28.69 -7.90 -1.34
CA SER A 272 28.85 -8.10 -2.78
C SER A 272 27.97 -9.26 -3.28
N PRO A 273 27.35 -9.15 -4.47
CA PRO A 273 27.19 -7.93 -5.29
C PRO A 273 26.32 -6.86 -4.61
N VAL A 274 26.49 -5.60 -5.01
CA VAL A 274 25.93 -4.39 -4.36
C VAL A 274 24.42 -4.47 -4.13
N TYR A 275 23.65 -5.04 -5.06
CA TYR A 275 22.18 -5.11 -4.94
C TYR A 275 21.69 -5.92 -3.73
N ARG A 276 22.52 -6.84 -3.20
CA ARG A 276 22.15 -7.64 -2.03
C ARG A 276 21.99 -6.79 -0.78
N ASN A 277 22.65 -5.64 -0.69
CA ASN A 277 22.56 -4.77 0.47
C ASN A 277 21.13 -4.33 0.75
N PHE A 278 20.37 -3.97 -0.29
CA PHE A 278 18.99 -3.50 -0.16
C PHE A 278 17.99 -4.56 0.34
N GLY A 279 18.38 -5.84 0.40
CA GLY A 279 17.52 -6.93 0.88
C GLY A 279 18.10 -7.78 2.01
N GLU A 280 19.42 -7.79 2.19
CA GLU A 280 20.12 -8.71 3.09
C GLU A 280 21.06 -8.01 4.08
N ASN A 281 21.45 -6.75 3.84
CA ASN A 281 22.32 -6.02 4.76
C ASN A 281 21.47 -5.34 5.83
N ALA A 282 21.69 -5.72 7.10
CA ALA A 282 20.94 -5.22 8.25
C ALA A 282 21.02 -3.69 8.38
N ALA A 283 22.17 -3.06 8.09
CA ALA A 283 22.31 -1.61 8.13
C ALA A 283 21.46 -0.93 7.06
N THR A 284 21.52 -1.45 5.84
CA THR A 284 20.81 -0.88 4.67
C THR A 284 19.32 -1.03 4.81
N VAL A 285 18.81 -2.22 5.12
CA VAL A 285 17.36 -2.42 5.25
C VAL A 285 16.77 -1.60 6.40
N GLN A 286 17.52 -1.40 7.49
CA GLN A 286 17.05 -0.57 8.61
C GLN A 286 17.10 0.92 8.24
N PHE A 287 18.15 1.38 7.58
CA PHE A 287 18.26 2.75 7.07
C PHE A 287 17.15 3.09 6.06
N ASP A 288 16.92 2.22 5.07
CA ASP A 288 15.87 2.38 4.06
C ASP A 288 14.48 2.44 4.70
N HIS A 289 14.22 1.58 5.70
CA HIS A 289 12.96 1.61 6.43
C HIS A 289 12.76 2.92 7.21
N ARG A 290 13.80 3.44 7.88
CA ARG A 290 13.75 4.74 8.56
C ARG A 290 13.50 5.89 7.57
N LEU A 291 14.13 5.86 6.40
CA LEU A 291 13.95 6.87 5.36
C LEU A 291 12.52 6.86 4.79
N LEU A 292 11.98 5.66 4.51
CA LEU A 292 10.59 5.49 4.08
C LEU A 292 9.59 5.91 5.16
N ALA A 293 9.88 5.64 6.43
CA ALA A 293 9.06 6.10 7.56
C ALA A 293 9.06 7.64 7.66
N LEU A 294 10.19 8.30 7.45
CA LEU A 294 10.28 9.76 7.40
C LEU A 294 9.48 10.33 6.22
N ALA A 295 9.65 9.76 5.02
CA ALA A 295 8.89 10.17 3.83
C ALA A 295 7.36 10.01 4.04
N SER A 296 6.95 8.89 4.63
CA SER A 296 5.55 8.63 5.01
C SER A 296 5.05 9.63 6.05
N THR A 297 5.87 9.99 7.03
CA THR A 297 5.54 10.99 8.06
C THR A 297 5.29 12.35 7.42
N CYS A 298 6.15 12.78 6.51
CA CYS A 298 5.96 14.04 5.79
C CYS A 298 4.69 14.01 4.93
N ALA A 299 4.48 12.95 4.15
CA ALA A 299 3.32 12.86 3.25
C ALA A 299 1.99 12.77 4.02
N VAL A 300 1.90 11.90 5.03
CA VAL A 300 0.69 11.74 5.83
C VAL A 300 0.46 12.96 6.72
N GLY A 301 1.51 13.55 7.29
CA GLY A 301 1.41 14.80 8.05
C GLY A 301 0.87 15.94 7.20
N ALA A 302 1.40 16.12 5.98
CA ALA A 302 0.89 17.09 5.02
C ALA A 302 -0.59 16.82 4.66
N LEU A 303 -0.98 15.55 4.46
CA LEU A 303 -2.38 15.20 4.19
C LEU A 303 -3.30 15.52 5.38
N ALA A 304 -2.86 15.18 6.59
CA ALA A 304 -3.61 15.42 7.82
C ALA A 304 -3.75 16.91 8.15
N LEU A 305 -2.78 17.74 7.77
CA LEU A 305 -2.77 19.19 7.97
C LEU A 305 -3.33 19.98 6.79
N ALA A 306 -3.56 19.33 5.63
CA ALA A 306 -4.09 20.00 4.45
C ALA A 306 -5.43 20.72 4.75
N PRO A 307 -5.69 21.88 4.11
CA PRO A 307 -6.95 22.58 4.24
C PRO A 307 -8.13 21.70 3.84
N LYS A 308 -9.20 21.73 4.64
CA LYS A 308 -10.39 20.89 4.46
C LYS A 308 -11.62 21.77 4.25
N PRO A 309 -11.79 22.36 3.05
CA PRO A 309 -12.98 23.17 2.77
C PRO A 309 -14.25 22.33 2.91
N ALA A 310 -15.35 22.97 3.30
CA ALA A 310 -16.64 22.31 3.54
C ALA A 310 -17.22 21.58 2.30
N SER A 311 -16.69 21.89 1.11
CA SER A 311 -17.04 21.18 -0.13
C SER A 311 -16.50 19.75 -0.19
N LEU A 312 -15.49 19.39 0.62
CA LEU A 312 -14.93 18.03 0.62
C LEU A 312 -15.86 17.03 1.32
N PRO A 313 -15.80 15.74 0.95
CA PRO A 313 -16.61 14.72 1.59
C PRO A 313 -16.26 14.58 3.08
N PRO A 314 -17.24 14.45 3.99
CA PRO A 314 -16.97 14.26 5.42
C PRO A 314 -16.07 13.05 5.72
N ALA A 315 -16.19 11.99 4.90
CA ALA A 315 -15.33 10.81 4.98
C ALA A 315 -13.84 11.14 4.76
N PHE A 316 -13.51 12.09 3.88
CA PHE A 316 -12.14 12.53 3.67
C PHE A 316 -11.60 13.23 4.92
N THR A 317 -12.37 14.15 5.52
CA THR A 317 -11.98 14.87 6.72
C THR A 317 -11.72 13.92 7.88
N LEU A 318 -12.64 12.96 8.11
CA LEU A 318 -12.46 11.96 9.15
C LEU A 318 -11.22 11.09 8.89
N ALA A 319 -11.07 10.55 7.67
CA ALA A 319 -9.99 9.63 7.33
C ALA A 319 -8.61 10.31 7.36
N SER A 320 -8.48 11.54 6.85
CA SER A 320 -7.22 12.30 6.87
C SER A 320 -6.82 12.71 8.30
N THR A 321 -7.77 13.11 9.14
CA THR A 321 -7.51 13.40 10.56
C THR A 321 -7.13 12.13 11.33
N ALA A 322 -7.85 11.03 11.12
CA ALA A 322 -7.53 9.74 11.72
C ALA A 322 -6.13 9.25 11.29
N ALA A 323 -5.75 9.45 10.03
CA ALA A 323 -4.41 9.13 9.54
C ALA A 323 -3.32 9.93 10.28
N GLY A 324 -3.57 11.19 10.63
CA GLY A 324 -2.65 11.99 11.45
C GLY A 324 -2.44 11.42 12.86
N GLY A 325 -3.53 11.03 13.55
CA GLY A 325 -3.44 10.39 14.86
C GLY A 325 -2.74 9.03 14.82
N LEU A 326 -3.10 8.20 13.84
CA LEU A 326 -2.48 6.89 13.62
C LEU A 326 -1.01 7.00 13.21
N LEU A 327 -0.61 8.05 12.48
CA LEU A 327 0.78 8.31 12.15
C LEU A 327 1.62 8.52 13.41
N LEU A 328 1.15 9.36 14.34
CA LEU A 328 1.85 9.62 15.60
C LEU A 328 2.02 8.32 16.40
N ALA A 329 0.94 7.56 16.55
CA ALA A 329 0.99 6.25 17.20
C ALA A 329 1.97 5.29 16.51
N GLN A 330 1.96 5.25 15.18
CA GLN A 330 2.81 4.36 14.40
C GLN A 330 4.30 4.69 14.52
N VAL A 331 4.65 5.99 14.49
CA VAL A 331 6.03 6.45 14.70
C VAL A 331 6.48 6.11 16.12
N SER A 332 5.65 6.40 17.14
CA SER A 332 5.95 6.06 18.53
C SER A 332 6.15 4.55 18.72
N LEU A 333 5.28 3.72 18.14
CA LEU A 333 5.42 2.26 18.19
C LEU A 333 6.70 1.78 17.50
N GLY A 334 7.07 2.36 16.36
CA GLY A 334 8.28 2.00 15.62
C GLY A 334 9.55 2.33 16.41
N VAL A 335 9.61 3.55 16.95
CA VAL A 335 10.71 4.00 17.81
C VAL A 335 10.79 3.16 19.09
N ALA A 336 9.66 2.88 19.75
CA ALA A 336 9.64 2.06 20.96
C ALA A 336 10.07 0.61 20.67
N THR A 337 9.59 0.01 19.57
CA THR A 337 10.00 -1.33 19.13
C THR A 337 11.51 -1.39 18.90
N LEU A 338 12.08 -0.34 18.30
CA LEU A 338 13.51 -0.21 18.07
C LEU A 338 14.28 -0.06 19.40
N LEU A 339 13.98 0.95 20.22
CA LEU A 339 14.75 1.25 21.43
C LEU A 339 14.70 0.11 22.47
N LEU A 340 13.62 -0.68 22.48
CA LEU A 340 13.40 -1.76 23.44
C LEU A 340 13.78 -3.16 22.89
N TYR A 341 14.56 -3.22 21.81
CA TYR A 341 15.08 -4.49 21.24
C TYR A 341 14.00 -5.47 20.75
N VAL A 342 12.98 -4.92 20.07
CA VAL A 342 11.90 -5.65 19.40
C VAL A 342 11.08 -6.55 20.36
N PRO A 343 10.45 -6.01 21.43
CA PRO A 343 9.52 -6.79 22.23
C PRO A 343 8.34 -7.25 21.37
N VAL A 344 7.99 -8.53 21.44
CA VAL A 344 6.96 -9.15 20.57
C VAL A 344 5.64 -8.36 20.58
N PRO A 345 5.09 -7.92 21.73
CA PRO A 345 3.85 -7.15 21.74
C PRO A 345 3.96 -5.81 21.00
N LEU A 346 5.09 -5.10 21.14
CA LEU A 346 5.30 -3.82 20.45
C LEU A 346 5.48 -4.02 18.94
N ALA A 347 6.27 -5.01 18.53
CA ALA A 347 6.47 -5.33 17.13
C ALA A 347 5.15 -5.76 16.44
N ALA A 348 4.35 -6.60 17.11
CA ALA A 348 3.04 -7.01 16.61
C ALA A 348 2.07 -5.83 16.52
N THR A 349 2.06 -4.95 17.53
CA THR A 349 1.21 -3.75 17.55
C THR A 349 1.66 -2.76 16.48
N HIS A 350 2.96 -2.60 16.24
CA HIS A 350 3.50 -1.76 15.18
C HIS A 350 3.11 -2.28 13.78
N GLN A 351 3.13 -3.60 13.58
CA GLN A 351 2.64 -4.20 12.33
C GLN A 351 1.14 -3.95 12.14
N LEU A 352 0.33 -4.11 13.18
CA LEU A 352 -1.11 -3.80 13.14
C LEU A 352 -1.41 -2.31 12.93
N GLY A 353 -0.64 -1.43 13.57
CA GLY A 353 -0.74 0.01 13.40
C GLY A 353 -0.44 0.45 11.97
N SER A 354 0.48 -0.24 11.28
CA SER A 354 0.77 0.04 9.86
C SER A 354 -0.44 -0.25 8.96
N LEU A 355 -1.18 -1.33 9.23
CA LEU A 355 -2.43 -1.67 8.54
C LEU A 355 -3.53 -0.63 8.83
N ALA A 356 -3.68 -0.22 10.08
CA ALA A 356 -4.64 0.82 10.45
C ALA A 356 -4.33 2.16 9.75
N LEU A 357 -3.06 2.57 9.74
CA LEU A 357 -2.61 3.78 9.04
C LEU A 357 -2.82 3.67 7.52
N LEU A 358 -2.53 2.51 6.92
CA LEU A 358 -2.80 2.24 5.52
C LEU A 358 -4.31 2.34 5.23
N THR A 359 -5.15 1.82 6.12
CA THR A 359 -6.61 1.89 5.98
C THR A 359 -7.09 3.34 5.96
N ALA A 360 -6.63 4.17 6.91
CA ALA A 360 -7.02 5.57 6.98
C ALA A 360 -6.59 6.36 5.73
N THR A 361 -5.37 6.12 5.23
CA THR A 361 -4.86 6.78 4.02
C THR A 361 -5.57 6.27 2.74
N LEU A 362 -5.91 4.98 2.66
CA LEU A 362 -6.74 4.43 1.58
C LEU A 362 -8.15 5.02 1.58
N CYS A 363 -8.80 5.12 2.76
CA CYS A 363 -10.10 5.75 2.90
C CYS A 363 -10.06 7.23 2.49
N ALA A 364 -9.01 7.97 2.86
CA ALA A 364 -8.83 9.36 2.44
C ALA A 364 -8.67 9.46 0.91
N ALA A 365 -7.83 8.61 0.30
CA ALA A 365 -7.66 8.59 -1.15
C ALA A 365 -8.95 8.19 -1.90
N HIS A 366 -9.69 7.22 -1.36
CA HIS A 366 -10.96 6.75 -1.91
C HIS A 366 -12.05 7.83 -1.84
N ALA A 367 -12.16 8.54 -0.72
CA ALA A 367 -13.12 9.62 -0.54
C ALA A 367 -12.93 10.76 -1.56
N LEU A 368 -11.71 10.94 -2.08
CA LEU A 368 -11.38 11.90 -3.14
C LEU A 368 -11.56 11.34 -4.56
N LYS A 369 -12.20 10.17 -4.72
CA LYS A 369 -12.59 9.66 -6.03
C LYS A 369 -13.75 10.50 -6.55
N ALA A 370 -13.46 11.45 -7.44
CA ALA A 370 -14.48 12.11 -8.23
C ALA A 370 -14.95 11.18 -9.35
N THR A 371 -16.26 11.07 -9.56
CA THR A 371 -16.81 10.74 -10.88
C THR A 371 -16.51 11.91 -11.83
N PRO A 372 -16.24 11.67 -13.14
CA PRO A 372 -16.36 12.71 -14.15
C PRO A 372 -17.83 13.16 -14.19
N GLY A 373 -18.24 13.99 -13.23
CA GLY A 373 -19.42 14.81 -13.39
C GLY A 373 -19.09 15.77 -14.52
N ALA A 374 -20.01 15.89 -15.47
CA ALA A 374 -19.95 16.86 -16.55
C ALA A 374 -19.95 18.29 -15.99
N TYR A 375 -18.85 18.72 -15.37
CA TYR A 375 -18.52 20.12 -15.27
C TYR A 375 -18.08 20.53 -16.67
N LYS A 376 -19.06 20.71 -17.57
CA LYS A 376 -18.95 21.80 -18.52
C LYS A 376 -18.86 23.05 -17.63
N ILE A 377 -17.65 23.40 -17.24
CA ILE A 377 -17.35 24.79 -16.96
C ILE A 377 -17.58 25.46 -18.31
N THR A 378 -18.82 25.89 -18.57
CA THR A 378 -19.04 26.89 -19.60
C THR A 378 -18.16 28.05 -19.20
N ALA A 379 -17.15 28.35 -20.02
CA ALA A 379 -16.19 29.44 -19.84
C ALA A 379 -16.86 30.81 -19.62
N SER A 380 -18.20 30.88 -19.69
CA SER A 380 -19.06 32.02 -19.40
C SER A 380 -19.09 32.45 -17.93
N ALA A 381 -18.74 31.60 -16.96
CA ALA A 381 -18.85 31.97 -15.53
C ALA A 381 -17.63 32.76 -14.99
N LEU A 382 -16.52 32.83 -15.73
CA LEU A 382 -15.33 33.61 -15.34
C LEU A 382 -15.29 35.02 -15.97
N ALA A 383 -16.27 35.38 -16.79
CA ALA A 383 -16.30 36.64 -17.53
C ALA A 383 -17.12 37.76 -16.85
N LEU A 384 -17.68 37.54 -15.66
CA LEU A 384 -18.64 38.46 -15.02
C LEU A 384 -18.14 39.13 -13.73
N ALA A 385 -16.83 39.21 -13.52
CA ALA A 385 -16.25 39.87 -12.35
C ALA A 385 -15.13 40.88 -12.68
N LEU A 386 -15.25 41.61 -13.79
CA LEU A 386 -14.48 42.83 -14.01
C LEU A 386 -15.42 43.97 -14.42
N PRO A 387 -15.56 45.04 -13.61
CA PRO A 387 -16.31 46.21 -14.03
C PRO A 387 -15.55 46.89 -15.18
N LEU A 388 -16.27 47.14 -16.28
CA LEU A 388 -15.76 47.74 -17.53
C LEU A 388 -15.27 49.20 -17.37
N SER A 389 -15.25 49.75 -16.16
CA SER A 389 -14.87 51.14 -15.86
C SER A 389 -13.36 51.37 -15.77
N ALA A 390 -12.52 50.34 -15.97
CA ALA A 390 -11.07 50.46 -15.85
C ALA A 390 -10.32 50.72 -17.18
N LEU A 391 -11.02 50.96 -18.29
CA LEU A 391 -10.40 51.08 -19.64
C LEU A 391 -10.48 52.46 -20.29
N THR A 392 -10.90 53.52 -19.60
CA THR A 392 -11.01 54.88 -20.20
C THR A 392 -10.38 55.99 -19.35
N GLY A 393 -9.14 55.80 -18.90
CA GLY A 393 -8.45 56.85 -18.16
C GLY A 393 -6.94 56.70 -18.20
N LEU A 394 -6.32 57.07 -19.32
CA LEU A 394 -4.94 57.56 -19.36
C LEU A 394 -4.69 58.25 -20.72
N ALA A 395 -5.25 59.45 -20.88
CA ALA A 395 -4.72 60.42 -21.83
C ALA A 395 -3.63 61.19 -21.06
N LEU A 396 -2.36 60.90 -21.36
CA LEU A 396 -1.22 61.68 -20.87
C LEU A 396 -0.75 62.59 -22.00
N ASP A 397 -0.76 63.88 -21.70
CA ASP A 397 -0.30 64.99 -22.52
C ASP A 397 1.17 64.82 -22.95
N LEU A 398 1.42 65.01 -24.25
CA LEU A 398 2.75 65.15 -24.86
C LEU A 398 3.04 66.62 -25.11
N PRO A 399 4.18 67.17 -24.67
CA PRO A 399 4.77 68.35 -25.28
C PRO A 399 5.80 67.96 -26.34
N ALA A 400 5.75 68.69 -27.45
CA ALA A 400 6.62 68.55 -28.61
C ALA A 400 8.00 69.21 -28.42
N SER A 401 9.09 68.53 -28.78
CA SER A 401 10.22 69.06 -29.58
C SER A 401 11.37 68.04 -29.72
N LEU A 402 11.84 67.87 -30.96
CA LEU A 402 13.04 67.15 -31.43
C LEU A 402 14.32 68.04 -31.22
N PRO A 403 15.59 67.67 -31.58
CA PRO A 403 16.07 66.56 -32.41
C PRO A 403 17.42 65.89 -32.04
N GLY A 404 17.76 64.81 -32.76
CA GLY A 404 19.14 64.55 -33.23
C GLY A 404 19.90 63.38 -32.61
N GLY A 405 20.64 62.65 -33.46
CA GLY A 405 21.85 61.92 -33.04
C GLY A 405 21.83 60.40 -33.16
N GLU A 406 22.25 59.94 -34.34
CA GLU A 406 23.07 58.78 -34.71
C GLU A 406 23.56 57.73 -33.67
N HIS A 407 23.86 56.54 -34.24
CA HIS A 407 24.85 55.52 -33.84
C HIS A 407 24.43 54.28 -33.00
N PHE A 408 24.51 53.14 -33.70
CA PHE A 408 25.32 51.93 -33.41
C PHE A 408 24.82 50.75 -32.52
N TRP A 409 24.71 49.59 -33.21
CA TRP A 409 25.30 48.25 -32.97
C TRP A 409 24.86 47.29 -31.83
N LEU A 410 24.45 46.10 -32.32
CA LEU A 410 24.80 44.70 -31.98
C LEU A 410 24.97 44.16 -30.55
N GLY A 411 24.52 42.90 -30.42
CA GLY A 411 25.02 41.85 -29.52
C GLY A 411 24.04 41.53 -28.39
N GLY A 412 23.51 40.32 -28.20
CA GLY A 412 24.12 39.01 -28.39
C GLY A 412 24.30 38.34 -27.03
N CYS A 413 23.30 37.56 -26.61
CA CYS A 413 23.36 36.37 -25.75
C CYS A 413 21.98 35.71 -25.75
#